data_AF-A0A829GI24-F1
#
_entry.id   AF-A0A829GI24-F1
#
_cell.length_a   1.000
_cell.length_b   1.000
_cell.length_c   1.000
_cell.angle_alpha   90.00
_cell.angle_beta   90.00
_cell.angle_gamma   90.00
#
_symmetry.space_group_name_H-M   'P 1'
#
loop_
_entity.id
_entity.type
_entity.pdbx_description
1 polymer ?
#
loop_
_entity_poly.entity_id
_entity_poly.type
_entity_poly.pdbx_seq_one_letter_code
_entity_poly.pdbx_strand_id
1 'polypeptide(L)'
;MNKRIIRRALIISLLSLAGFFVLVTTVNQQIVHQQARDLRRVGRTYAASSHDGVNRQALAESEAAFITVIPNNPRTTRQKVMADALRGNRDAAFVTTVNVNGRTEQAYLFQNKGQWVAVSRFKSSVWTTAPEQFWLLTLAFAALLAAILIWLFRSEHRYQEAIEVMSHNLDRIRRKKDPDPVILPPDSPFVPVARRINALAAEQAHLREKVAVRQSSFDRLIDNLPLGVMLIDTDKDVILHNHAMSQLLGHQIPQPRHSYLDDVKTYALARMIEHTFRHEKTHHQELTILTTQKSVDASVIPLNQGISRLQVLVILYDVTYLRQVEKMQLDFVGNVSHELKTPVTAISGFAETLLGGAKNDPATLDRFLGIIYDESKRLTQLINDILTLSRPDSNQN
;
A
#
# COMPACT_ATOMS: atom_id res chain seq x y z
N MET A 1 -9.12 -23.73 -12.05
CA MET A 1 -9.04 -23.53 -13.51
C MET A 1 -10.13 -22.55 -13.95
N ASN A 2 -9.76 -21.38 -14.44
CA ASN A 2 -10.70 -20.26 -14.69
C ASN A 2 -11.67 -20.61 -15.85
N LYS A 3 -12.98 -20.65 -15.59
CA LYS A 3 -14.02 -21.00 -16.58
C LYS A 3 -13.97 -20.14 -17.84
N ARG A 4 -13.45 -18.91 -17.75
CA ARG A 4 -13.27 -18.01 -18.91
C ARG A 4 -12.19 -18.49 -19.88
N ILE A 5 -11.16 -19.17 -19.39
CA ILE A 5 -10.04 -19.67 -20.21
C ILE A 5 -10.49 -20.87 -21.04
N ILE A 6 -11.17 -21.82 -20.40
CA ILE A 6 -11.75 -22.98 -21.10
C ILE A 6 -12.68 -22.48 -22.21
N ARG A 7 -13.51 -21.46 -21.94
CA ARG A 7 -14.37 -20.85 -22.97
C ARG A 7 -13.58 -20.20 -24.11
N ARG A 8 -12.54 -19.40 -23.83
CA ARG A 8 -11.73 -18.75 -24.89
C ARG A 8 -10.97 -19.78 -25.73
N ALA A 9 -10.35 -20.76 -25.09
CA ALA A 9 -9.65 -21.85 -25.77
C ALA A 9 -10.61 -22.67 -26.64
N LEU A 10 -11.82 -22.97 -26.14
CA LEU A 10 -12.86 -23.64 -26.91
C LEU A 10 -13.31 -22.81 -28.12
N ILE A 11 -13.55 -21.49 -27.94
CA ILE A 11 -13.95 -20.61 -29.03
C ILE A 11 -12.87 -20.53 -30.12
N ILE A 12 -11.60 -20.35 -29.72
CA ILE A 12 -10.47 -20.31 -30.67
C ILE A 12 -10.34 -21.65 -31.38
N SER A 13 -10.38 -22.76 -30.66
CA SER A 13 -10.31 -24.10 -31.26
C SER A 13 -11.46 -24.34 -32.24
N LEU A 14 -12.67 -23.88 -31.93
CA LEU A 14 -13.86 -24.07 -32.77
C LEU A 14 -13.82 -23.18 -34.02
N LEU A 15 -13.38 -21.92 -33.88
CA LEU A 15 -13.15 -21.02 -35.02
C LEU A 15 -12.02 -21.51 -35.92
N SER A 16 -10.92 -21.99 -35.35
CA SER A 16 -9.80 -22.59 -36.08
C SER A 16 -10.25 -23.83 -36.85
N LEU A 17 -11.02 -24.73 -36.24
CA LEU A 17 -11.55 -25.92 -36.91
C LEU A 17 -12.49 -25.56 -38.06
N ALA A 18 -13.37 -24.57 -37.87
CA ALA A 18 -14.24 -24.06 -38.93
C ALA A 18 -13.42 -23.47 -40.09
N GLY A 19 -12.39 -22.67 -39.78
CA GLY A 19 -11.49 -22.09 -40.79
C GLY A 19 -10.73 -23.16 -41.58
N PHE A 20 -10.27 -24.22 -40.91
CA PHE A 20 -9.62 -25.36 -41.57
C PHE A 20 -10.57 -26.06 -42.54
N PHE A 21 -11.83 -26.28 -42.15
CA PHE A 21 -12.83 -26.90 -43.03
C PHE A 21 -13.13 -26.03 -44.26
N VAL A 22 -13.27 -24.72 -44.07
CA VAL A 22 -13.43 -23.77 -45.19
C VAL A 22 -12.23 -23.84 -46.13
N LEU A 23 -11.01 -23.84 -45.63
CA LEU A 23 -9.80 -23.95 -46.45
C LEU A 23 -9.79 -25.25 -47.27
N VAL A 24 -10.05 -26.40 -46.64
CA VAL A 24 -10.06 -27.71 -47.33
C VAL A 24 -11.14 -27.74 -48.41
N THR A 25 -12.33 -27.21 -48.13
CA THR A 25 -13.42 -27.14 -49.11
C THR A 25 -13.09 -26.21 -50.28
N THR A 26 -12.47 -25.05 -50.04
CA THR A 26 -11.99 -24.15 -51.10
C THR A 26 -10.92 -24.80 -51.97
N VAL A 27 -9.90 -25.43 -51.37
CA VAL A 27 -8.85 -26.13 -52.14
C VAL A 27 -9.46 -27.26 -52.97
N ASN A 28 -10.39 -28.02 -52.41
CA ASN A 28 -11.09 -29.09 -53.12
C ASN A 28 -11.91 -28.55 -54.30
N GLN A 29 -12.60 -27.42 -54.13
CA GLN A 29 -13.31 -26.76 -55.24
C GLN A 29 -12.34 -26.29 -56.33
N GLN A 30 -11.19 -25.73 -55.95
CA GLN A 30 -10.18 -25.27 -56.90
C GLN A 30 -9.59 -26.42 -57.72
N ILE A 31 -9.33 -27.58 -57.10
CA ILE A 31 -8.90 -28.80 -57.80
C ILE A 31 -9.94 -29.25 -58.83
N VAL A 32 -11.22 -29.27 -58.45
CA VAL A 32 -12.32 -29.65 -59.36
C VAL A 32 -12.48 -28.66 -60.51
N HIS A 33 -12.29 -27.36 -60.26
CA HIS A 33 -12.30 -26.32 -61.31
C HIS A 33 -11.09 -26.42 -62.23
N GLN A 34 -9.92 -26.77 -61.71
CA GLN A 34 -8.72 -27.00 -62.51
C GLN A 34 -8.90 -28.23 -63.41
N GLN A 35 -9.40 -29.34 -62.86
CA GLN A 35 -9.72 -30.54 -63.64
C GLN A 35 -10.73 -30.23 -64.77
N ALA A 36 -11.75 -29.41 -64.51
CA ALA A 36 -12.68 -28.97 -65.54
C ALA A 36 -12.00 -28.19 -66.68
N ARG A 37 -11.02 -27.33 -66.34
CA ARG A 37 -10.25 -26.57 -67.33
C ARG A 37 -9.35 -27.49 -68.16
N ASP A 38 -8.71 -28.46 -67.52
CA ASP A 38 -7.86 -29.45 -68.20
C ASP A 38 -8.69 -30.33 -69.14
N LEU A 39 -9.86 -30.81 -68.70
CA LEU A 39 -10.79 -31.58 -69.56
C LEU A 39 -11.26 -30.77 -70.78
N ARG A 40 -11.51 -29.46 -70.63
CA ARG A 40 -11.81 -28.56 -71.75
C ARG A 40 -10.63 -28.43 -72.70
N ARG A 41 -9.40 -28.33 -72.19
CA ARG A 41 -8.17 -28.28 -72.99
C ARG A 41 -8.01 -29.56 -73.80
N VAL A 42 -8.12 -30.73 -73.15
CA VAL A 42 -8.05 -32.04 -73.82
C VAL A 42 -9.15 -32.21 -74.87
N GLY A 43 -10.39 -31.78 -74.56
CA GLY A 43 -11.49 -31.80 -75.52
C GLY A 43 -11.24 -30.91 -76.75
N ARG A 44 -10.69 -29.70 -76.55
CA ARG A 44 -10.30 -28.80 -77.66
C ARG A 44 -9.17 -29.39 -78.50
N THR A 45 -8.14 -29.95 -77.87
CA THR A 45 -7.05 -30.63 -78.56
C THR A 45 -7.58 -31.81 -79.39
N TYR A 46 -8.50 -32.61 -78.83
CA TYR A 46 -9.16 -33.71 -79.55
C TYR A 46 -9.97 -33.24 -80.77
N ALA A 47 -10.68 -32.11 -80.65
CA ALA A 47 -11.43 -31.53 -81.76
C ALA A 47 -10.49 -31.05 -82.89
N ALA A 48 -9.39 -30.39 -82.53
CA ALA A 48 -8.38 -29.89 -83.46
C ALA A 48 -7.58 -31.02 -84.14
N SER A 49 -7.19 -32.07 -83.40
CA SER A 49 -6.45 -33.22 -83.92
C SER A 49 -7.27 -34.12 -84.86
N SER A 50 -8.56 -33.85 -85.05
CA SER A 50 -9.40 -34.55 -86.04
C SER A 50 -9.10 -34.18 -87.50
N HIS A 51 -8.17 -33.23 -87.73
CA HIS A 51 -7.67 -32.85 -89.06
C HIS A 51 -6.42 -33.65 -89.51
N ASP A 52 -5.56 -34.15 -88.60
CA ASP A 52 -4.21 -34.65 -88.96
C ASP A 52 -3.93 -36.12 -88.63
N GLY A 53 -4.94 -37.00 -88.55
CA GLY A 53 -4.69 -38.46 -88.43
C GLY A 53 -4.09 -38.92 -87.09
N VAL A 54 -4.25 -38.15 -86.01
CA VAL A 54 -3.74 -38.50 -84.68
C VAL A 54 -4.54 -39.65 -84.04
N ASN A 55 -3.82 -40.64 -83.48
CA ASN A 55 -4.39 -41.83 -82.85
C ASN A 55 -5.22 -41.46 -81.59
N ARG A 56 -6.53 -41.71 -81.65
CA ARG A 56 -7.51 -41.33 -80.61
C ARG A 56 -7.30 -42.06 -79.28
N GLN A 57 -6.72 -43.27 -79.31
CA GLN A 57 -6.37 -44.02 -78.09
C GLN A 57 -5.10 -43.48 -77.42
N ALA A 58 -4.12 -43.04 -78.20
CA ALA A 58 -2.87 -42.47 -77.67
C ALA A 58 -3.10 -41.17 -76.87
N LEU A 59 -4.03 -40.31 -77.31
CA LEU A 59 -4.41 -39.09 -76.58
C LEU A 59 -5.20 -39.39 -75.28
N ALA A 60 -6.02 -40.45 -75.28
CA ALA A 60 -6.76 -40.89 -74.11
C ALA A 60 -5.82 -41.48 -73.04
N GLU A 61 -4.83 -42.25 -73.46
CA GLU A 61 -3.82 -42.88 -72.60
C GLU A 61 -2.80 -41.84 -72.07
N SER A 62 -2.34 -40.89 -72.89
CA SER A 62 -1.37 -39.87 -72.48
C SER A 62 -1.93 -38.89 -71.44
N GLU A 63 -3.23 -38.59 -71.51
CA GLU A 63 -3.91 -37.64 -70.63
C GLU A 63 -4.75 -38.32 -69.55
N ALA A 64 -4.63 -39.64 -69.37
CA ALA A 64 -5.42 -40.41 -68.41
C ALA A 64 -6.93 -40.04 -68.44
N ALA A 65 -7.47 -39.87 -69.65
CA ALA A 65 -8.83 -39.39 -69.89
C ALA A 65 -9.61 -40.42 -70.71
N PHE A 66 -10.82 -40.75 -70.27
CA PHE A 66 -11.72 -41.64 -70.99
C PHE A 66 -12.48 -40.85 -72.05
N ILE A 67 -12.17 -41.14 -73.32
CA ILE A 67 -12.87 -40.55 -74.47
C ILE A 67 -14.00 -41.50 -74.89
N THR A 68 -15.24 -41.03 -74.77
CA THR A 68 -16.43 -41.80 -75.14
C THR A 68 -17.20 -41.06 -76.24
N VAL A 69 -17.25 -41.65 -77.44
CA VAL A 69 -18.15 -41.18 -78.51
C VAL A 69 -19.56 -41.69 -78.20
N ILE A 70 -20.55 -40.81 -78.27
CA ILE A 70 -21.94 -41.09 -77.93
C ILE A 70 -22.71 -41.36 -79.23
N PRO A 71 -22.97 -42.64 -79.57
CA PRO A 71 -23.76 -42.98 -80.75
C PRO A 71 -25.26 -42.76 -80.50
N ASN A 72 -26.05 -42.63 -81.56
CA ASN A 72 -27.51 -42.51 -81.48
C ASN A 72 -28.19 -43.69 -80.75
N ASN A 73 -27.54 -44.84 -80.63
CA ASN A 73 -27.99 -45.99 -79.84
C ASN A 73 -26.89 -46.47 -78.87
N PRO A 74 -26.86 -45.96 -77.62
CA PRO A 74 -25.79 -46.25 -76.66
C PRO A 74 -25.82 -47.70 -76.16
N ARG A 75 -24.71 -48.44 -76.32
CA ARG A 75 -24.62 -49.87 -75.96
C ARG A 75 -23.89 -50.13 -74.63
N THR A 76 -22.89 -49.30 -74.29
CA THR A 76 -22.10 -49.48 -73.05
C THR A 76 -22.65 -48.66 -71.88
N THR A 77 -22.39 -49.08 -70.64
CA THR A 77 -22.83 -48.35 -69.43
C THR A 77 -22.32 -46.90 -69.42
N ARG A 78 -21.08 -46.67 -69.88
CA ARG A 78 -20.53 -45.32 -70.06
C ARG A 78 -21.30 -44.50 -71.10
N GLN A 79 -21.60 -45.07 -72.26
CA GLN A 79 -22.39 -44.37 -73.29
C GLN A 79 -23.80 -44.04 -72.81
N LYS A 80 -24.45 -44.92 -72.05
CA LYS A 80 -25.78 -44.67 -71.48
C LYS A 80 -25.75 -43.52 -70.47
N VAL A 81 -24.81 -43.54 -69.53
CA VAL A 81 -24.64 -42.48 -68.52
C VAL A 81 -24.33 -41.12 -69.17
N MET A 82 -23.48 -41.09 -70.19
CA MET A 82 -23.14 -39.86 -70.91
C MET A 82 -24.30 -39.37 -71.81
N ALA A 83 -25.06 -40.29 -72.42
CA ALA A 83 -26.26 -39.95 -73.18
C ALA A 83 -27.39 -39.41 -72.27
N ASP A 84 -27.52 -39.93 -71.05
CA ASP A 84 -28.47 -39.42 -70.05
C ASP A 84 -28.09 -38.02 -69.56
N ALA A 85 -26.80 -37.75 -69.38
CA ALA A 85 -26.30 -36.42 -69.04
C ALA A 85 -26.57 -35.36 -70.12
N LEU A 86 -26.74 -35.75 -71.40
CA LEU A 86 -27.10 -34.85 -72.51
C LEU A 86 -28.60 -34.52 -72.57
N ARG A 87 -29.48 -35.25 -71.87
CA ARG A 87 -30.93 -35.01 -71.96
C ARG A 87 -31.35 -33.65 -71.39
N GLY A 88 -30.53 -33.02 -70.55
CA GLY A 88 -30.83 -31.75 -69.88
C GLY A 88 -30.24 -30.49 -70.51
N ASN A 89 -29.26 -30.57 -71.42
CA ASN A 89 -28.60 -29.40 -72.01
C ASN A 89 -27.98 -29.75 -73.38
N ARG A 90 -28.50 -29.18 -74.47
CA ARG A 90 -28.21 -29.66 -75.85
C ARG A 90 -27.52 -28.66 -76.78
N ASP A 91 -27.35 -27.40 -76.36
CA ASP A 91 -27.00 -26.34 -77.32
C ASP A 91 -25.53 -25.86 -77.22
N ALA A 92 -24.77 -26.31 -76.22
CA ALA A 92 -23.37 -25.91 -76.04
C ALA A 92 -22.52 -26.98 -75.36
N ALA A 93 -21.19 -26.86 -75.46
CA ALA A 93 -20.26 -27.73 -74.74
C ALA A 93 -20.23 -27.41 -73.24
N PHE A 94 -20.40 -28.40 -72.37
CA PHE A 94 -20.46 -28.22 -70.92
C PHE A 94 -19.68 -29.28 -70.15
N VAL A 95 -19.34 -28.96 -68.90
CA VAL A 95 -18.72 -29.90 -67.96
C VAL A 95 -19.79 -30.34 -66.97
N THR A 96 -19.95 -31.65 -66.79
CA THR A 96 -20.88 -32.24 -65.84
C THR A 96 -20.17 -33.28 -64.97
N THR A 97 -20.80 -33.66 -63.85
CA THR A 97 -20.32 -34.74 -63.00
C THR A 97 -21.29 -35.91 -63.15
N VAL A 98 -20.78 -37.07 -63.53
CA VAL A 98 -21.56 -38.28 -63.75
C VAL A 98 -21.04 -39.42 -62.88
N ASN A 99 -21.92 -40.34 -62.51
CA ASN A 99 -21.52 -41.54 -61.79
C ASN A 99 -21.49 -42.72 -62.77
N VAL A 100 -20.31 -43.28 -63.01
CA VAL A 100 -20.11 -44.42 -63.88
C VAL A 100 -19.62 -45.58 -63.01
N ASN A 101 -20.41 -46.66 -62.93
CA ASN A 101 -20.06 -47.87 -62.19
C ASN A 101 -19.67 -47.60 -60.70
N GLY A 102 -20.37 -46.68 -60.04
CA GLY A 102 -20.16 -46.35 -58.63
C GLY A 102 -19.01 -45.39 -58.36
N ARG A 103 -18.30 -44.91 -59.40
CA ARG A 103 -17.26 -43.88 -59.28
C ARG A 103 -17.71 -42.58 -59.93
N THR A 104 -17.48 -41.48 -59.22
CA THR A 104 -17.77 -40.14 -59.70
C THR A 104 -16.72 -39.69 -60.71
N GLU A 105 -17.15 -39.41 -61.94
CA GLU A 105 -16.32 -38.91 -63.04
C GLU A 105 -16.76 -37.48 -63.40
N GLN A 106 -15.80 -36.60 -63.68
CA GLN A 106 -16.07 -35.30 -64.28
C GLN A 106 -15.92 -35.44 -65.80
N ALA A 107 -16.95 -35.07 -66.55
CA ALA A 107 -17.02 -35.25 -67.99
C ALA A 107 -17.24 -33.90 -68.69
N TYR A 108 -16.43 -33.62 -69.70
CA TYR A 108 -16.62 -32.52 -70.64
C TYR A 108 -17.24 -33.06 -71.92
N LEU A 109 -18.46 -32.61 -72.23
CA LEU A 109 -19.19 -33.01 -73.43
C LEU A 109 -19.16 -31.88 -74.45
N PHE A 110 -18.81 -32.22 -75.69
CA PHE A 110 -18.81 -31.28 -76.82
C PHE A 110 -19.19 -31.99 -78.11
N GLN A 111 -19.59 -31.21 -79.11
CA GLN A 111 -20.00 -31.72 -80.41
C GLN A 111 -18.81 -31.66 -81.40
N ASN A 112 -18.56 -32.76 -82.11
CA ASN A 112 -17.54 -32.85 -83.15
C ASN A 112 -18.13 -33.58 -84.37
N LYS A 113 -18.16 -32.92 -85.54
CA LYS A 113 -18.71 -33.47 -86.81
C LYS A 113 -20.08 -34.14 -86.67
N GLY A 114 -21.02 -33.49 -85.96
CA GLY A 114 -22.39 -33.96 -85.79
C GLY A 114 -22.60 -35.06 -84.72
N GLN A 115 -21.53 -35.53 -84.06
CA GLN A 115 -21.61 -36.50 -82.96
C GLN A 115 -21.16 -35.87 -81.63
N TRP A 116 -21.77 -36.30 -80.53
CA TRP A 116 -21.35 -35.88 -79.19
C TRP A 116 -20.20 -36.76 -78.69
N VAL A 117 -19.18 -36.11 -78.14
CA VAL A 117 -18.01 -36.76 -77.55
C VAL A 117 -17.88 -36.29 -76.10
N ALA A 118 -17.71 -37.24 -75.19
CA ALA A 118 -17.42 -36.99 -73.79
C ALA A 118 -15.96 -37.31 -73.49
N VAL A 119 -15.22 -36.34 -72.94
CA VAL A 119 -13.89 -36.56 -72.35
C VAL A 119 -14.06 -36.54 -70.85
N SER A 120 -13.78 -37.65 -70.18
CA SER A 120 -14.07 -37.82 -68.75
C SER A 120 -12.86 -38.32 -67.97
N ARG A 121 -12.74 -37.92 -66.70
CA ARG A 121 -11.71 -38.39 -65.76
C ARG A 121 -12.33 -38.58 -64.38
N PHE A 122 -11.83 -39.52 -63.57
CA PHE A 122 -12.28 -39.66 -62.18
C PHE A 122 -12.17 -38.32 -61.45
N LYS A 123 -13.20 -37.94 -60.70
CA LYS A 123 -13.25 -36.66 -59.98
C LYS A 123 -12.10 -36.59 -59.00
N SER A 124 -11.18 -35.64 -59.23
CA SER A 124 -10.07 -35.40 -58.32
C SER A 124 -10.60 -34.70 -57.07
N SER A 125 -10.11 -35.17 -55.92
CA SER A 125 -10.31 -34.53 -54.63
C SER A 125 -8.96 -34.38 -53.94
N VAL A 126 -8.89 -33.54 -52.92
CA VAL A 126 -7.69 -33.37 -52.09
C VAL A 126 -7.19 -34.73 -51.56
N TRP A 127 -8.13 -35.61 -51.20
CA TRP A 127 -7.86 -36.96 -50.69
C TRP A 127 -7.26 -37.92 -51.73
N THR A 128 -7.58 -37.73 -53.01
CA THR A 128 -7.17 -38.65 -54.08
C THR A 128 -5.96 -38.16 -54.86
N THR A 129 -5.73 -36.85 -54.88
CA THR A 129 -4.71 -36.21 -55.73
C THR A 129 -3.38 -36.08 -55.00
N ALA A 130 -3.41 -35.80 -53.70
CA ALA A 130 -2.21 -35.64 -52.88
C ALA A 130 -2.50 -35.97 -51.39
N PRO A 131 -2.73 -37.26 -51.05
CA PRO A 131 -3.07 -37.67 -49.68
C PRO A 131 -1.97 -37.34 -48.65
N GLU A 132 -0.69 -37.45 -49.03
CA GLU A 132 0.44 -37.13 -48.16
C GLU A 132 0.50 -35.63 -47.81
N GLN A 133 0.26 -34.76 -48.80
CA GLN A 133 0.27 -33.31 -48.59
C GLN A 133 -0.89 -32.86 -47.69
N PHE A 134 -2.04 -33.52 -47.78
CA PHE A 134 -3.17 -33.27 -46.89
C PHE A 134 -2.84 -33.58 -45.43
N TRP A 135 -2.27 -34.76 -45.17
CA TRP A 135 -1.89 -35.16 -43.80
C TRP A 135 -0.76 -34.29 -43.22
N LEU A 136 0.18 -33.85 -44.06
CA LEU A 136 1.20 -32.88 -43.63
C LEU A 136 0.57 -31.54 -43.23
N LEU A 137 -0.40 -31.05 -44.00
CA LEU A 137 -1.09 -29.79 -43.71
C LEU A 137 -1.96 -29.89 -42.44
N THR A 138 -2.67 -30.99 -42.23
CA THR A 138 -3.45 -31.21 -40.98
C THR A 138 -2.56 -31.27 -39.75
N LEU A 139 -1.42 -31.98 -39.82
CA LEU A 139 -0.46 -32.06 -38.74
C LEU A 139 0.18 -30.70 -38.43
N ALA A 140 0.58 -29.95 -39.46
CA ALA A 140 1.12 -28.60 -39.29
C ALA A 140 0.10 -27.66 -38.63
N PHE A 141 -1.18 -27.74 -39.06
CA PHE A 141 -2.26 -26.97 -38.46
C PHE A 141 -2.50 -27.35 -36.99
N ALA A 142 -2.52 -28.65 -36.66
CA ALA A 142 -2.68 -29.12 -35.30
C ALA A 142 -1.53 -28.69 -34.38
N ALA A 143 -0.29 -28.74 -34.87
CA ALA A 143 0.89 -28.28 -34.14
C ALA A 143 0.85 -26.77 -33.87
N LEU A 144 0.43 -25.97 -34.85
CA LEU A 144 0.27 -24.53 -34.69
C LEU A 144 -0.83 -24.18 -33.68
N LEU A 145 -1.96 -24.88 -33.73
CA LEU A 145 -3.04 -24.72 -32.75
C LEU A 145 -2.55 -25.08 -31.34
N ALA A 146 -1.84 -26.20 -31.19
CA ALA A 146 -1.28 -26.62 -29.91
C ALA A 146 -0.28 -25.59 -29.36
N ALA A 147 0.60 -25.05 -30.20
CA ALA A 147 1.55 -24.01 -29.81
C ALA A 147 0.84 -22.73 -29.32
N ILE A 148 -0.21 -22.29 -30.02
CA ILE A 148 -1.03 -21.14 -29.61
C ILE A 148 -1.72 -21.40 -28.27
N LEU A 149 -2.29 -22.60 -28.09
CA LEU A 149 -2.93 -22.97 -26.82
C LEU A 149 -1.91 -23.01 -25.67
N ILE A 150 -0.75 -23.63 -25.87
CA ILE A 150 0.34 -23.65 -24.87
C ILE A 150 0.80 -22.24 -24.53
N TRP A 151 0.95 -21.37 -25.53
CA TRP A 151 1.32 -19.96 -25.32
C TRP A 151 0.26 -19.21 -24.50
N LEU A 152 -1.03 -19.38 -24.81
CA LEU A 152 -2.13 -18.80 -24.04
C LEU A 152 -2.14 -19.30 -22.59
N PHE A 153 -1.95 -20.60 -22.38
CA PHE A 153 -1.89 -21.18 -21.04
C PHE A 153 -0.68 -20.67 -20.24
N ARG A 154 0.52 -20.63 -20.85
CA ARG A 154 1.73 -20.13 -20.19
C ARG A 154 1.64 -18.65 -19.86
N SER A 155 1.10 -17.86 -20.78
CA SER A 155 0.88 -16.42 -20.57
C SER A 155 0.09 -16.23 -19.27
N GLU A 156 -1.07 -16.87 -19.14
CA GLU A 156 -1.97 -16.68 -17.98
C GLU A 156 -1.38 -17.16 -16.64
N HIS A 157 -0.57 -18.22 -16.62
CA HIS A 157 0.11 -18.66 -15.39
C HIS A 157 1.04 -17.58 -14.82
N ARG A 158 1.78 -16.86 -15.67
CA ARG A 158 2.63 -15.73 -15.25
C ARG A 158 1.79 -14.58 -14.65
N TYR A 159 0.52 -14.42 -15.05
CA TYR A 159 -0.37 -13.40 -14.46
C TYR A 159 -0.82 -13.78 -13.05
N GLN A 160 -1.07 -15.06 -12.77
CA GLN A 160 -1.56 -15.49 -11.45
C GLN A 160 -0.50 -15.35 -10.37
N GLU A 161 0.74 -15.78 -10.64
CA GLU A 161 1.86 -15.65 -9.69
C GLU A 161 2.14 -14.19 -9.34
N ALA A 162 2.13 -13.29 -10.34
CA ALA A 162 2.33 -11.87 -10.09
C ALA A 162 1.24 -11.27 -9.18
N ILE A 163 -0.03 -11.65 -9.41
CA ILE A 163 -1.17 -11.20 -8.58
C ILE A 163 -1.05 -11.75 -7.16
N GLU A 164 -0.63 -12.99 -6.98
CA GLU A 164 -0.46 -13.61 -5.66
C GLU A 164 0.66 -12.94 -4.84
N VAL A 165 1.82 -12.67 -5.46
CA VAL A 165 2.91 -11.95 -4.79
C VAL A 165 2.47 -10.53 -4.40
N MET A 166 1.77 -9.83 -5.30
CA MET A 166 1.25 -8.49 -5.01
C MET A 166 0.17 -8.50 -3.90
N SER A 167 -0.75 -9.46 -3.91
CA SER A 167 -1.81 -9.56 -2.89
C SER A 167 -1.24 -9.90 -1.52
N HIS A 168 -0.28 -10.82 -1.46
CA HIS A 168 0.42 -11.19 -0.24
C HIS A 168 1.15 -9.99 0.38
N ASN A 169 1.84 -9.19 -0.43
CA ASN A 169 2.52 -7.98 0.06
C ASN A 169 1.55 -6.88 0.50
N LEU A 170 0.41 -6.70 -0.19
CA LEU A 170 -0.64 -5.78 0.27
C LEU A 170 -1.20 -6.18 1.65
N ASP A 171 -1.38 -7.49 1.90
CA ASP A 171 -1.81 -7.97 3.21
C ASP A 171 -0.76 -7.74 4.31
N ARG A 172 0.54 -7.83 3.98
CA ARG A 172 1.64 -7.51 4.92
C ARG A 172 1.68 -6.03 5.28
N ILE A 173 1.53 -5.15 4.29
CA ILE A 173 1.40 -3.69 4.50
C ILE A 173 0.23 -3.41 5.44
N ARG A 174 -0.94 -4.01 5.17
CA ARG A 174 -2.15 -3.87 6.00
C ARG A 174 -1.95 -4.35 7.44
N ARG A 175 -1.24 -5.47 7.62
CA ARG A 175 -0.96 -6.07 8.94
C ARG A 175 0.21 -5.42 9.69
N LYS A 176 0.70 -4.26 9.22
CA LYS A 176 1.82 -3.52 9.83
C LYS A 176 3.13 -4.31 9.97
N LYS A 177 3.35 -5.35 9.17
CA LYS A 177 4.65 -6.03 9.08
C LYS A 177 5.51 -5.35 8.02
N ASP A 178 6.84 -5.42 8.18
CA ASP A 178 7.76 -4.90 7.17
C ASP A 178 7.46 -5.54 5.81
N PRO A 179 7.12 -4.74 4.78
CA PRO A 179 6.78 -5.27 3.48
C PRO A 179 8.05 -5.63 2.71
N ASP A 180 8.09 -6.83 2.11
CA ASP A 180 9.17 -7.17 1.19
C ASP A 180 8.95 -6.43 -0.14
N PRO A 181 10.02 -6.00 -0.83
CA PRO A 181 9.88 -5.37 -2.13
C PRO A 181 9.23 -6.34 -3.13
N VAL A 182 8.17 -5.88 -3.81
CA VAL A 182 7.58 -6.61 -4.94
C VAL A 182 8.54 -6.48 -6.12
N ILE A 183 9.26 -7.55 -6.45
CA ILE A 183 10.17 -7.62 -7.60
C ILE A 183 9.52 -8.54 -8.64
N LEU A 184 9.32 -8.03 -9.86
CA LEU A 184 8.76 -8.78 -10.98
C LEU A 184 9.74 -8.77 -12.16
N PRO A 185 9.71 -9.78 -13.06
CA PRO A 185 10.49 -9.77 -14.29
C PRO A 185 10.25 -8.51 -15.14
N PRO A 186 11.26 -7.97 -15.84
CA PRO A 186 11.15 -6.71 -16.60
C PRO A 186 10.05 -6.73 -17.68
N ASP A 187 9.79 -7.91 -18.24
CA ASP A 187 8.79 -8.24 -19.25
C ASP A 187 7.37 -8.41 -18.69
N SER A 188 7.18 -8.27 -17.38
CA SER A 188 5.85 -8.39 -16.75
C SER A 188 4.99 -7.13 -16.97
N PRO A 189 3.72 -7.27 -17.41
CA PRO A 189 2.80 -6.15 -17.57
C PRO A 189 2.44 -5.46 -16.25
N PHE A 190 2.76 -6.09 -15.11
CA PHE A 190 2.45 -5.58 -13.77
C PHE A 190 3.58 -4.76 -13.13
N VAL A 191 4.73 -4.58 -13.80
CA VAL A 191 5.83 -3.75 -13.30
C VAL A 191 5.37 -2.33 -12.88
N PRO A 192 4.46 -1.63 -13.61
CA PRO A 192 3.96 -0.33 -13.16
C PRO A 192 3.18 -0.40 -11.84
N VAL A 193 2.44 -1.49 -11.60
CA VAL A 193 1.67 -1.70 -10.37
C VAL A 193 2.61 -2.05 -9.21
N ALA A 194 3.56 -2.96 -9.42
CA ALA A 194 4.58 -3.30 -8.44
C ALA A 194 5.38 -2.07 -7.99
N ARG A 195 5.77 -1.18 -8.93
CA ARG A 195 6.43 0.09 -8.59
C ARG A 195 5.56 0.99 -7.70
N ARG A 196 4.25 1.09 -7.96
CA ARG A 196 3.32 1.87 -7.12
C ARG A 196 3.14 1.25 -5.73
N ILE A 197 3.06 -0.08 -5.64
CA ILE A 197 3.00 -0.79 -4.35
C ILE A 197 4.27 -0.54 -3.53
N ASN A 198 5.46 -0.65 -4.16
CA ASN A 198 6.72 -0.37 -3.49
C ASN A 198 6.83 1.10 -3.05
N ALA A 199 6.38 2.06 -3.86
CA ALA A 199 6.33 3.47 -3.49
C ALA A 199 5.40 3.71 -2.29
N LEU A 200 4.21 3.11 -2.28
CA LEU A 200 3.27 3.18 -1.17
C LEU A 200 3.84 2.54 0.11
N ALA A 201 4.52 1.40 -0.03
CA ALA A 201 5.18 0.72 1.08
C ALA A 201 6.28 1.60 1.70
N ALA A 202 7.11 2.24 0.86
CA ALA A 202 8.13 3.18 1.31
C ALA A 202 7.54 4.41 2.00
N GLU A 203 6.46 4.98 1.46
CA GLU A 203 5.74 6.11 2.08
C GLU A 203 5.16 5.74 3.44
N GLN A 204 4.52 4.57 3.56
CA GLN A 204 4.02 4.05 4.83
C GLN A 204 5.13 3.84 5.86
N ALA A 205 6.26 3.27 5.45
CA ALA A 205 7.42 3.08 6.32
C ALA A 205 7.96 4.43 6.81
N HIS A 206 8.15 5.39 5.91
CA HIS A 206 8.61 6.73 6.26
C HIS A 206 7.63 7.47 7.19
N LEU A 207 6.31 7.36 6.96
CA LEU A 207 5.32 7.95 7.86
C LEU A 207 5.36 7.32 9.25
N ARG A 208 5.51 5.99 9.35
CA ARG A 208 5.64 5.29 10.64
C ARG A 208 6.90 5.71 11.38
N GLU A 209 8.03 5.76 10.69
CA GLU A 209 9.28 6.25 11.25
C GLU A 209 9.12 7.68 11.76
N LYS A 210 8.51 8.57 10.97
CA LYS A 210 8.26 9.96 11.38
C LYS A 210 7.37 10.05 12.61
N VAL A 211 6.33 9.22 12.72
CA VAL A 211 5.48 9.15 13.92
C VAL A 211 6.24 8.57 15.12
N ALA A 212 7.03 7.51 14.93
CA ALA A 212 7.81 6.89 15.99
C ALA A 212 8.91 7.83 16.52
N VAL A 213 9.63 8.52 15.63
CA VAL A 213 10.61 9.54 15.99
C VAL A 213 9.95 10.70 16.72
N ARG A 214 8.78 11.17 16.26
CA ARG A 214 8.04 12.24 16.94
C ARG A 214 7.56 11.82 18.33
N GLN A 215 7.02 10.60 18.46
CA GLN A 215 6.59 10.05 19.75
C GLN A 215 7.77 9.90 20.71
N SER A 216 8.86 9.27 20.27
CA SER A 216 10.06 9.12 21.10
C SER A 216 10.68 10.46 21.49
N SER A 217 10.67 11.44 20.58
CA SER A 217 11.13 12.80 20.90
C SER A 217 10.24 13.45 21.95
N PHE A 218 8.91 13.31 21.84
CA PHE A 218 7.95 13.84 22.81
C PHE A 218 8.10 13.20 24.19
N ASP A 219 8.21 11.87 24.26
CA ASP A 219 8.41 11.13 25.51
C ASP A 219 9.70 11.60 26.21
N ARG A 220 10.80 11.72 25.45
CA ARG A 220 12.09 12.23 25.96
C ARG A 220 12.00 13.68 26.43
N LEU A 221 11.31 14.54 25.68
CA LEU A 221 11.15 15.94 26.05
C LEU A 221 10.45 16.05 27.41
N ILE A 222 9.33 15.37 27.57
CA ILE A 222 8.54 15.40 28.81
C ILE A 222 9.32 14.78 29.98
N ASP A 223 10.03 13.66 29.77
CA ASP A 223 10.82 13.02 30.82
C ASP A 223 12.00 13.87 31.32
N ASN A 224 12.54 14.76 30.48
CA ASN A 224 13.62 15.67 30.87
C ASN A 224 13.12 17.04 31.35
N LEU A 225 11.80 17.28 31.42
CA LEU A 225 11.28 18.49 32.03
C LEU A 225 11.53 18.47 33.55
N PRO A 226 12.01 19.58 34.14
CA PRO A 226 12.15 19.70 35.59
C PRO A 226 10.80 19.81 36.32
N LEU A 227 9.72 20.04 35.56
CA LEU A 227 8.35 20.12 36.03
C LEU A 227 7.75 18.71 36.10
N GLY A 228 7.08 18.38 37.19
CA GLY A 228 6.24 17.19 37.24
C GLY A 228 5.04 17.37 36.33
N VAL A 229 4.82 16.46 35.38
CA VAL A 229 3.67 16.49 34.47
C VAL A 229 2.89 15.19 34.62
N MET A 230 1.56 15.29 34.74
CA MET A 230 0.63 14.17 34.76
C MET A 230 -0.65 14.52 33.99
N LEU A 231 -1.11 13.61 33.15
CA LEU A 231 -2.34 13.75 32.35
C LEU A 231 -3.35 12.69 32.77
N ILE A 232 -4.58 13.12 33.04
CA ILE A 232 -5.67 12.27 33.55
C ILE A 232 -6.84 12.27 32.55
N ASP A 233 -7.39 11.09 32.23
CA ASP A 233 -8.55 10.92 31.33
C ASP A 233 -9.89 11.20 32.04
N THR A 234 -10.98 11.16 31.29
CA THR A 234 -12.36 11.27 31.82
C THR A 234 -12.70 10.22 32.87
N ASP A 235 -12.08 9.03 32.77
CA ASP A 235 -12.29 7.92 33.70
C ASP A 235 -11.48 8.08 35.00
N LYS A 236 -10.79 9.22 35.18
CA LYS A 236 -9.89 9.50 36.31
C LYS A 236 -8.66 8.59 36.36
N ASP A 237 -8.28 8.04 35.21
CA ASP A 237 -7.07 7.25 35.03
C ASP A 237 -5.90 8.10 34.54
N VAL A 238 -4.70 7.84 35.05
CA VAL A 238 -3.45 8.43 34.58
C VAL A 238 -3.12 7.88 33.19
N ILE A 239 -3.05 8.76 32.20
CA ILE A 239 -2.68 8.44 30.81
C ILE A 239 -1.17 8.61 30.58
N LEU A 240 -0.60 9.66 31.16
CA LEU A 240 0.79 10.05 30.96
C LEU A 240 1.32 10.68 32.26
N HIS A 241 2.57 10.39 32.58
CA HIS A 241 3.31 11.08 33.62
C HIS A 241 4.79 11.11 33.23
N ASN A 242 5.55 12.03 33.81
CA ASN A 242 7.00 12.08 33.61
C ASN A 242 7.77 11.65 34.86
N HIS A 243 9.09 11.53 34.74
CA HIS A 243 9.95 11.17 35.86
C HIS A 243 9.90 12.20 37.01
N ALA A 244 9.89 13.49 36.71
CA ALA A 244 9.83 14.55 37.73
C ALA A 244 8.55 14.45 38.60
N MET A 245 7.41 14.07 38.02
CA MET A 245 6.17 13.85 38.77
C MET A 245 6.34 12.72 39.80
N SER A 246 6.94 11.59 39.42
CA SER A 246 7.23 10.49 40.34
C SER A 246 8.17 10.92 41.48
N GLN A 247 9.21 11.71 41.17
CA GLN A 247 10.11 12.26 42.18
C GLN A 247 9.41 13.21 43.16
N LEU A 248 8.52 14.08 42.67
CA LEU A 248 7.80 15.04 43.50
C LEU A 248 6.75 14.38 44.39
N LEU A 249 6.05 13.36 43.88
CA LEU A 249 5.12 12.55 44.67
C LEU A 249 5.83 11.52 45.59
N GLY A 250 7.11 11.25 45.35
CA GLY A 250 7.95 10.43 46.24
C GLY A 250 7.81 8.92 46.04
N HIS A 251 7.18 8.47 44.95
CA HIS A 251 7.14 7.07 44.57
C HIS A 251 7.08 6.92 43.04
N GLN A 252 7.41 5.73 42.54
CA GLN A 252 7.32 5.44 41.12
C GLN A 252 5.84 5.26 40.73
N ILE A 253 5.39 5.99 39.72
CA ILE A 253 4.05 5.82 39.12
C ILE A 253 4.10 4.63 38.13
N PRO A 254 3.20 3.65 38.23
CA PRO A 254 3.23 2.45 37.39
C PRO A 254 2.73 2.70 35.95
N GLN A 255 3.19 1.87 35.02
CA GLN A 255 2.63 1.77 33.66
C GLN A 255 2.01 0.36 33.52
N PRO A 256 0.71 0.20 33.81
CA PRO A 256 -0.36 0.63 32.91
C PRO A 256 -1.30 1.69 33.51
N ARG A 257 -2.34 2.11 32.75
CA ARG A 257 -3.40 3.02 33.23
C ARG A 257 -3.98 2.53 34.57
N HIS A 258 -4.08 3.45 35.51
CA HIS A 258 -4.60 3.24 36.86
C HIS A 258 -5.15 4.57 37.39
N SER A 259 -5.89 4.52 38.50
CA SER A 259 -6.54 5.70 39.04
C SER A 259 -5.52 6.69 39.62
N TYR A 260 -5.70 7.99 39.37
CA TYR A 260 -4.80 9.02 39.93
C TYR A 260 -4.81 9.04 41.47
N LEU A 261 -5.86 8.50 42.10
CA LEU A 261 -5.97 8.40 43.57
C LEU A 261 -4.95 7.44 44.18
N ASP A 262 -4.39 6.52 43.37
CA ASP A 262 -3.34 5.61 43.81
C ASP A 262 -2.02 6.34 44.05
N ASP A 263 -1.76 7.44 43.34
CA ASP A 263 -0.53 8.23 43.45
C ASP A 263 -0.72 9.52 44.26
N VAL A 264 -1.82 10.24 44.03
CA VAL A 264 -2.07 11.57 44.63
C VAL A 264 -2.67 11.42 46.03
N LYS A 265 -1.79 11.30 47.04
CA LYS A 265 -2.20 11.20 48.46
C LYS A 265 -2.46 12.55 49.14
N THR A 266 -1.95 13.64 48.57
CA THR A 266 -2.14 14.98 49.12
C THR A 266 -3.56 15.47 48.85
N TYR A 267 -4.38 15.59 49.90
CA TYR A 267 -5.79 16.00 49.79
C TYR A 267 -6.00 17.30 49.00
N ALA A 268 -5.14 18.31 49.21
CA ALA A 268 -5.23 19.58 48.49
C ALA A 268 -5.13 19.39 46.96
N LEU A 269 -4.19 18.58 46.50
CA LEU A 269 -3.98 18.29 45.07
C LEU A 269 -5.12 17.46 44.50
N ALA A 270 -5.55 16.40 45.20
CA ALA A 270 -6.70 15.58 44.78
C ALA A 270 -7.98 16.43 44.65
N ARG A 271 -8.19 17.35 45.59
CA ARG A 271 -9.31 18.30 45.57
C ARG A 271 -9.23 19.24 44.36
N MET A 272 -8.05 19.76 44.01
CA MET A 272 -7.88 20.59 42.81
C MET A 272 -8.25 19.82 41.54
N ILE A 273 -7.77 18.58 41.40
CA ILE A 273 -8.10 17.68 40.28
C ILE A 273 -9.62 17.50 40.17
N GLU A 274 -10.28 17.14 41.27
CA GLU A 274 -11.74 16.96 41.30
C GLU A 274 -12.50 18.24 40.95
N HIS A 275 -12.08 19.41 41.45
CA HIS A 275 -12.72 20.67 41.10
C HIS A 275 -12.51 21.04 39.63
N THR A 276 -11.34 20.79 39.05
CA THR A 276 -11.09 21.01 37.62
C THR A 276 -12.00 20.13 36.78
N PHE A 277 -12.15 18.84 37.12
CA PHE A 277 -13.08 17.96 36.41
C PHE A 277 -14.54 18.42 36.51
N ARG A 278 -14.97 19.00 37.64
CA ARG A 278 -16.36 19.44 37.84
C ARG A 278 -16.68 20.81 37.24
N HIS A 279 -15.73 21.75 37.27
CA HIS A 279 -15.99 23.15 36.92
C HIS A 279 -15.31 23.58 35.62
N GLU A 280 -14.45 22.74 35.05
CA GLU A 280 -13.67 23.04 33.85
C GLU A 280 -12.88 24.36 33.97
N LYS A 281 -12.38 24.64 35.17
CA LYS A 281 -11.54 25.81 35.45
C LYS A 281 -10.13 25.39 35.86
N THR A 282 -9.17 26.19 35.43
CA THR A 282 -7.80 26.08 35.91
C THR A 282 -7.74 26.44 37.39
N HIS A 283 -7.11 25.57 38.18
CA HIS A 283 -6.81 25.81 39.58
C HIS A 283 -5.30 25.87 39.77
N HIS A 284 -4.85 26.84 40.56
CA HIS A 284 -3.44 27.09 40.83
C HIS A 284 -3.27 27.36 42.32
N GLN A 285 -2.35 26.64 42.96
CA GLN A 285 -2.12 26.76 44.40
C GLN A 285 -0.74 26.18 44.78
N GLU A 286 -0.01 26.91 45.62
CA GLU A 286 1.16 26.35 46.29
C GLU A 286 0.73 25.43 47.43
N LEU A 287 1.34 24.25 47.47
CA LEU A 287 1.03 23.22 48.46
C LEU A 287 2.30 22.45 48.85
N THR A 288 2.26 21.82 50.02
CA THR A 288 3.32 20.92 50.45
C THR A 288 2.89 19.48 50.18
N ILE A 289 3.71 18.74 49.44
CA ILE A 289 3.45 17.32 49.19
C ILE A 289 3.71 16.53 50.47
N LEU A 290 2.72 15.77 50.95
CA LEU A 290 2.81 15.09 52.26
C LEU A 290 3.94 14.06 52.32
N THR A 291 4.18 13.34 51.23
CA THR A 291 5.16 12.24 51.14
C THR A 291 6.59 12.75 51.11
N THR A 292 6.88 13.81 50.35
CA THR A 292 8.23 14.33 50.14
C THR A 292 8.56 15.57 50.96
N GLN A 293 7.56 16.18 51.61
CA GLN A 293 7.65 17.47 52.32
C GLN A 293 8.18 18.62 51.44
N LYS A 294 8.16 18.46 50.11
CA LYS A 294 8.54 19.49 49.17
C LYS A 294 7.42 20.52 49.01
N SER A 295 7.80 21.79 48.96
CA SER A 295 6.88 22.85 48.57
C SER A 295 6.80 22.89 47.05
N VAL A 296 5.61 22.68 46.51
CA VAL A 296 5.37 22.69 45.07
C VAL A 296 4.33 23.74 44.71
N ASP A 297 4.58 24.40 43.60
CA ASP A 297 3.57 25.19 42.92
C ASP A 297 2.77 24.25 41.99
N ALA A 298 1.50 24.04 42.31
CA ALA A 298 0.64 23.11 41.60
C ALA A 298 -0.35 23.85 40.68
N SER A 299 -0.38 23.45 39.41
CA SER A 299 -1.34 23.93 38.42
C SER A 299 -2.12 22.77 37.83
N VAL A 300 -3.44 22.85 37.89
CA VAL A 300 -4.36 21.84 37.38
C VAL A 300 -5.24 22.47 36.32
N ILE A 301 -5.08 22.04 35.07
CA ILE A 301 -5.61 22.69 33.87
C ILE A 301 -6.52 21.71 33.12
N PRO A 302 -7.77 22.08 32.81
CA PRO A 302 -8.62 21.27 31.94
C PRO A 302 -8.18 21.42 30.48
N LEU A 303 -7.98 20.30 29.80
CA LEU A 303 -7.70 20.24 28.37
C LEU A 303 -8.98 19.80 27.63
N ASN A 304 -9.68 20.77 27.05
CA ASN A 304 -10.84 20.51 26.19
C ASN A 304 -10.38 20.27 24.75
N GLN A 305 -10.18 19.01 24.39
CA GLN A 305 -9.90 18.60 23.01
C GLN A 305 -11.21 18.28 22.28
N GLY A 306 -11.93 19.31 21.79
CA GLY A 306 -13.05 19.13 20.85
C GLY A 306 -14.06 18.04 21.25
N ILE A 307 -14.53 17.26 20.27
CA ILE A 307 -15.61 16.26 20.41
C ILE A 307 -15.15 15.12 21.36
N SER A 308 -15.42 15.31 22.66
CA SER A 308 -15.92 14.28 23.58
C SER A 308 -15.02 13.75 24.72
N ARG A 309 -13.84 14.31 25.05
CA ARG A 309 -13.14 13.91 26.30
C ARG A 309 -12.44 15.07 26.99
N LEU A 310 -12.98 15.48 28.14
CA LEU A 310 -12.32 16.38 29.09
C LEU A 310 -11.13 15.64 29.71
N GLN A 311 -9.92 16.12 29.46
CA GLN A 311 -8.71 15.65 30.12
C GLN A 311 -8.23 16.69 31.12
N VAL A 312 -7.48 16.27 32.13
CA VAL A 312 -6.92 17.19 33.14
C VAL A 312 -5.41 17.04 33.18
N LEU A 313 -4.70 18.15 32.97
CA LEU A 313 -3.26 18.27 33.05
C LEU A 313 -2.87 18.80 34.42
N VAL A 314 -2.04 18.05 35.14
CA VAL A 314 -1.44 18.45 36.42
C VAL A 314 0.02 18.77 36.19
N ILE A 315 0.44 19.95 36.60
CA ILE A 315 1.81 20.43 36.56
C ILE A 315 2.24 20.75 37.99
N LEU A 316 3.37 20.21 38.42
CA LEU A 316 3.99 20.50 39.71
C LEU A 316 5.39 21.08 39.48
N TYR A 317 5.68 22.23 40.11
CA TYR A 317 7.00 22.84 40.09
C TYR A 317 7.60 22.87 41.49
N ASP A 318 8.83 22.37 41.66
CA ASP A 318 9.51 22.38 42.96
C ASP A 318 9.97 23.81 43.30
N VAL A 319 9.32 24.42 44.29
CA VAL A 319 9.67 25.74 44.81
C VAL A 319 10.30 25.65 46.20
N THR A 320 10.72 24.45 46.63
CA THR A 320 11.25 24.21 47.98
C THR A 320 12.44 25.10 48.28
N TYR A 321 13.41 25.21 47.35
CA TYR A 321 14.58 26.08 47.54
C TYR A 321 14.19 27.55 47.66
N LEU A 322 13.26 28.02 46.82
CA LEU A 322 12.76 29.39 46.88
C LEU A 322 12.13 29.69 48.24
N ARG A 323 11.27 28.79 48.74
CA ARG A 323 10.64 28.92 50.06
C ARG A 323 11.64 28.82 51.20
N GLN A 324 12.69 28.02 51.05
CA GLN A 324 13.78 27.95 52.03
C GLN A 324 14.55 29.28 52.09
N VAL A 325 14.86 29.87 50.95
CA VAL A 325 15.54 31.18 50.87
C VAL A 325 14.67 32.29 51.45
N GLU A 326 13.39 32.36 51.08
CA GLU A 326 12.46 33.33 51.65
C GLU A 326 12.34 33.18 53.17
N LYS A 327 12.25 31.94 53.67
CA LYS A 327 12.23 31.68 55.11
C LYS A 327 13.51 32.14 55.79
N MET A 328 14.68 31.85 55.21
CA MET A 328 15.97 32.32 55.74
C MET A 328 16.06 33.85 55.78
N GLN A 329 15.52 34.55 54.77
CA GLN A 329 15.45 36.01 54.75
C GLN A 329 14.53 36.56 55.85
N LEU A 330 13.35 35.97 56.03
CA LEU A 330 12.42 36.38 57.10
C LEU A 330 13.00 36.13 58.49
N ASP A 331 13.61 34.96 58.71
CA ASP A 331 14.27 34.62 59.96
C ASP A 331 15.45 35.57 60.24
N PHE A 332 16.22 35.93 59.20
CA PHE A 332 17.31 36.91 59.30
C PHE A 332 16.79 38.29 59.72
N VAL A 333 15.76 38.82 59.06
CA VAL A 333 15.17 40.12 59.39
C VAL A 333 14.63 40.13 60.81
N GLY A 334 13.95 39.06 61.22
CA GLY A 334 13.46 38.88 62.58
C GLY A 334 14.59 38.92 63.62
N ASN A 335 15.62 38.10 63.40
CA ASN A 335 16.77 38.00 64.32
C ASN A 335 17.54 39.32 64.41
N VAL A 336 17.82 39.97 63.28
CA VAL A 336 18.47 41.29 63.24
C VAL A 336 17.65 42.32 64.02
N SER A 337 16.33 42.35 63.81
CA SER A 337 15.46 43.30 64.52
C SER A 337 15.51 43.09 66.04
N HIS A 338 15.52 41.84 66.50
CA HIS A 338 15.63 41.50 67.91
C HIS A 338 17.00 41.88 68.51
N GLU A 339 18.08 41.56 67.81
CA GLU A 339 19.45 41.87 68.25
C GLU A 339 19.77 43.36 68.23
N LEU A 340 19.12 44.16 67.37
CA LEU A 340 19.23 45.62 67.39
C LEU A 340 18.35 46.27 68.47
N LYS A 341 17.19 45.70 68.80
CA LYS A 341 16.26 46.29 69.79
C LYS A 341 16.84 46.27 71.21
N THR A 342 17.53 45.20 71.59
CA THR A 342 18.14 45.04 72.91
C THR A 342 19.14 46.15 73.26
N PRO A 343 20.18 46.42 72.46
CA PRO A 343 21.13 47.51 72.73
C PRO A 343 20.47 48.88 72.73
N VAL A 344 19.57 49.15 71.77
CA VAL A 344 18.84 50.41 71.70
C VAL A 344 18.01 50.64 72.97
N THR A 345 17.32 49.61 73.46
CA THR A 345 16.49 49.70 74.67
C THR A 345 17.36 49.95 75.90
N ALA A 346 18.52 49.29 76.03
CA ALA A 346 19.45 49.52 77.13
C ALA A 346 20.02 50.96 77.09
N ILE A 347 20.48 51.42 75.93
CA ILE A 347 20.98 52.80 75.75
C ILE A 347 19.91 53.82 76.16
N SER A 348 18.69 53.67 75.64
CA SER A 348 17.57 54.57 75.97
C SER A 348 17.20 54.52 77.44
N GLY A 349 17.12 53.34 78.06
CA GLY A 349 16.73 53.20 79.47
C GLY A 349 17.75 53.78 80.45
N PHE A 350 19.05 53.56 80.21
CA PHE A 350 20.09 54.17 81.04
C PHE A 350 20.18 55.68 80.83
N ALA A 351 20.02 56.16 79.59
CA ALA A 351 19.98 57.59 79.32
C ALA A 351 18.78 58.28 79.98
N GLU A 352 17.59 57.66 79.93
CA GLU A 352 16.40 58.13 80.62
C GLU A 352 16.60 58.18 82.14
N THR A 353 17.22 57.16 82.72
CA THR A 353 17.53 57.11 84.16
C THR A 353 18.50 58.24 84.57
N LEU A 354 19.53 58.51 83.75
CA LEU A 354 20.45 59.64 83.96
C LEU A 354 19.71 60.99 83.93
N LEU A 355 18.84 61.18 82.92
CA LEU A 355 18.02 62.40 82.79
C LEU A 355 17.04 62.56 83.96
N GLY A 356 16.51 61.45 84.49
CA GLY A 356 15.60 61.39 85.65
C GLY A 356 16.24 61.71 87.01
N GLY A 357 17.54 62.02 87.05
CA GLY A 357 18.22 62.52 88.26
C GLY A 357 19.42 61.69 88.70
N ALA A 358 19.63 60.50 88.14
CA ALA A 358 20.79 59.66 88.48
C ALA A 358 22.13 60.30 88.07
N LYS A 359 22.13 61.29 87.17
CA LYS A 359 23.32 62.09 86.82
C LYS A 359 23.95 62.85 88.00
N ASN A 360 23.22 63.04 89.09
CA ASN A 360 23.70 63.76 90.27
C ASN A 360 24.52 62.88 91.23
N ASP A 361 24.56 61.56 91.01
CA ASP A 361 25.43 60.62 91.71
C ASP A 361 26.62 60.25 90.80
N PRO A 362 27.85 60.70 91.10
CA PRO A 362 29.01 60.46 90.25
C PRO A 362 29.28 58.98 89.96
N ALA A 363 29.06 58.09 90.94
CA ALA A 363 29.31 56.66 90.76
C ALA A 363 28.30 56.02 89.80
N THR A 364 27.03 56.38 89.90
CA THR A 364 25.98 55.92 88.99
C THR A 364 26.12 56.53 87.59
N LEU A 365 26.52 57.81 87.52
CA LEU A 365 26.80 58.51 86.26
C LEU A 365 27.85 57.79 85.44
N ASP A 366 29.04 57.54 86.01
CA ASP A 366 30.14 56.89 85.32
C ASP A 366 29.77 55.47 84.87
N ARG A 367 29.07 54.72 85.73
CA ARG A 367 28.60 53.36 85.39
C ARG A 367 27.62 53.36 84.22
N PHE A 368 26.61 54.23 84.24
CA PHE A 368 25.58 54.25 83.19
C PHE A 368 26.11 54.81 81.88
N LEU A 369 26.98 55.83 81.91
CA LEU A 369 27.68 56.30 80.71
C LEU A 369 28.57 55.20 80.11
N GLY A 370 29.25 54.40 80.94
CA GLY A 370 30.01 53.23 80.49
C GLY A 370 29.13 52.21 79.77
N ILE A 371 27.98 51.84 80.35
CA ILE A 371 27.05 50.90 79.71
C ILE A 371 26.50 51.45 78.40
N ILE A 372 26.12 52.73 78.35
CA ILE A 372 25.65 53.38 77.11
C ILE A 372 26.73 53.32 76.02
N TYR A 373 27.99 53.60 76.38
CA TYR A 373 29.11 53.57 75.44
C TYR A 373 29.38 52.16 74.90
N ASP A 374 29.46 51.16 75.79
CA ASP A 374 29.71 49.76 75.41
C ASP A 374 28.60 49.24 74.50
N GLU A 375 27.35 49.55 74.83
CA GLU A 375 26.20 49.09 74.06
C GLU A 375 26.07 49.82 72.71
N SER A 376 26.46 51.10 72.64
CA SER A 376 26.58 51.83 71.36
C SER A 376 27.66 51.23 70.46
N LYS A 377 28.78 50.80 71.05
CA LYS A 377 29.86 50.13 70.31
C LYS A 377 29.41 48.77 69.79
N ARG A 378 28.72 48.00 70.63
CA ARG A 378 28.11 46.71 70.26
C ARG A 378 27.12 46.89 69.11
N LEU A 379 26.24 47.89 69.19
CA LEU A 379 25.28 48.20 68.12
C LEU A 379 25.97 48.53 66.80
N THR A 380 27.04 49.33 66.84
CA THR A 380 27.81 49.69 65.64
C THR A 380 28.48 48.47 65.01
N GLN A 381 29.04 47.57 65.83
CA GLN A 381 29.62 46.33 65.34
C GLN A 381 28.56 45.44 64.67
N LEU A 382 27.38 45.30 65.29
CA LEU A 382 26.28 44.50 64.76
C LEU A 382 25.77 45.04 63.41
N ILE A 383 25.68 46.37 63.26
CA ILE A 383 25.34 47.01 61.99
C ILE A 383 26.40 46.75 60.92
N ASN A 384 27.69 46.82 61.28
CA ASN A 384 28.77 46.55 60.33
C ASN A 384 28.79 45.09 59.85
N ASP A 385 28.49 44.14 60.74
CA ASP A 385 28.39 42.72 60.40
C ASP A 385 27.26 42.46 59.39
N ILE A 386 26.10 43.10 59.59
CA ILE A 386 24.97 43.03 58.65
C ILE A 386 25.32 43.63 57.29
N LEU A 387 25.96 44.80 57.26
CA LEU A 387 26.38 45.47 56.02
C LEU A 387 27.42 44.65 55.24
N THR A 388 28.23 43.87 55.95
CA THR A 388 29.20 42.96 55.33
C THR A 388 28.50 41.76 54.69
N LEU A 389 27.49 41.19 55.35
CA LEU A 389 26.70 40.07 54.83
C LEU A 389 25.74 40.47 53.69
N SER A 390 25.30 41.74 53.62
CA SER A 390 24.38 42.21 52.58
C SER A 390 25.06 42.62 51.28
N ARG A 391 26.40 42.64 51.22
CA ARG A 391 27.11 42.89 49.97
C ARG A 391 27.04 41.61 49.13
N PRO A 392 26.50 41.65 47.91
CA PRO A 392 26.64 40.52 47.01
C PRO A 392 28.14 40.31 46.78
N ASP A 393 28.61 39.08 46.97
CA ASP A 393 29.93 38.63 46.54
C ASP A 393 30.07 38.98 45.05
N SER A 394 30.66 40.13 44.76
CA SER A 394 30.89 40.65 43.42
C SER A 394 32.17 40.07 42.80
N ASN A 395 32.67 38.97 43.39
CA ASN A 395 33.85 38.26 42.95
C ASN A 395 33.59 36.75 43.03
N GLN A 396 32.95 36.21 42.00
CA GLN A 396 33.30 34.91 41.40
C GLN A 396 32.42 34.60 40.19
N ASN A 397 33.01 34.81 39.01
CA ASN A 397 32.73 34.28 37.66
C ASN A 397 31.34 34.43 37.04
#